data_AF-A0A151U0R0-F1
#
_entry.id   AF-A0A151U0R0-F1
#
_cell.length_a   1.000
_cell.length_b   1.000
_cell.length_c   1.000
_cell.angle_alpha   90.00
_cell.angle_beta   90.00
_cell.angle_gamma   90.00
#
_symmetry.space_group_name_H-M   'P 1'
#
loop_
_entity.id
_entity.type
_entity.pdbx_description
1 polymer ?
#
loop_
_entity_poly.entity_id
_entity_poly.type
_entity_poly.pdbx_seq_one_letter_code
_entity_poly.pdbx_strand_id
1 'polypeptide(L)' 'MWKMLEDKFQKKSLTNRLYQKQRLYTLLMYENMSVRDHLDNFNQIILIICILSSHK' A
#
# COMPACT_ATOMS: atom_id res chain seq x y z
N MET A 1 -19.46 -17.23 11.75
CA MET A 1 -18.16 -17.54 11.09
C MET A 1 -17.83 -16.51 10.01
N TRP A 2 -18.70 -16.25 9.04
CA TRP A 2 -18.47 -15.27 7.96
C TRP A 2 -18.11 -13.86 8.44
N LYS A 3 -18.85 -13.29 9.41
CA LYS A 3 -18.54 -11.98 9.99
C LYS A 3 -17.12 -11.90 10.57
N MET A 4 -16.62 -12.96 11.20
CA MET A 4 -15.29 -12.96 11.84
C MET A 4 -14.15 -13.02 10.81
N LEU A 5 -14.37 -13.70 9.69
CA LEU A 5 -13.44 -13.70 8.56
C LEU A 5 -13.41 -12.33 7.88
N GLU A 6 -14.58 -11.73 7.67
CA GLU A 6 -14.75 -10.41 7.10
C GLU A 6 -14.07 -9.33 7.96
N ASP A 7 -14.30 -9.35 9.28
CA ASP A 7 -13.67 -8.43 10.24
C ASP A 7 -12.14 -8.57 10.26
N LYS A 8 -11.63 -9.82 10.18
CA LYS A 8 -10.19 -10.12 10.13
C LYS A 8 -9.56 -9.67 8.80
N PHE A 9 -10.28 -9.83 7.68
CA PHE A 9 -9.84 -9.35 6.37
C PHE A 9 -9.88 -7.82 6.26
N GLN A 10 -10.92 -7.17 6.79
CA GLN A 10 -11.00 -5.71 6.88
C GLN A 10 -9.94 -5.11 7.80
N LYS A 11 -9.65 -5.73 8.94
CA LYS A 11 -8.53 -5.30 9.79
C LYS A 11 -7.19 -5.43 9.06
N LYS A 12 -7.00 -6.51 8.30
CA LYS A 12 -5.82 -6.67 7.42
C LYS A 12 -5.76 -5.57 6.36
N SER A 13 -6.88 -5.19 5.73
CA SER A 13 -6.91 -4.13 4.71
C SER A 13 -6.63 -2.76 5.31
N LEU A 14 -7.11 -2.48 6.53
CA LEU A 14 -6.84 -1.23 7.27
C LEU A 14 -5.35 -1.13 7.65
N THR A 15 -4.78 -2.18 8.22
CA THR A 15 -3.34 -2.23 8.56
C THR A 15 -2.49 -2.13 7.30
N ASN A 16 -2.87 -2.81 6.20
CA ASN A 16 -2.17 -2.69 4.92
C ASN A 16 -2.24 -1.27 4.37
N ARG A 17 -3.39 -0.59 4.47
CA ARG A 17 -3.55 0.80 4.00
C ARG A 17 -2.70 1.78 4.80
N LEU A 18 -2.68 1.64 6.13
CA LEU A 18 -1.82 2.47 6.99
C LEU A 18 -0.34 2.27 6.66
N TYR A 19 0.07 1.00 6.50
CA TYR A 19 1.42 0.63 6.12
C TYR A 19 1.83 1.23 4.76
N GLN A 20 0.98 1.13 3.73
CA GLN A 20 1.30 1.73 2.43
C GLN A 20 1.38 3.26 2.48
N LYS A 21 0.53 3.93 3.29
CA LYS A 21 0.65 5.37 3.50
C LYS A 21 1.99 5.73 4.16
N GLN A 22 2.39 4.99 5.19
CA GLN A 22 3.68 5.20 5.84
C GLN A 22 4.84 5.00 4.86
N ARG A 23 4.82 3.92 4.07
CA ARG A 23 5.80 3.67 3.00
C ARG A 23 5.89 4.79 1.99
N LEU A 24 4.75 5.37 1.60
CA LEU A 24 4.70 6.52 0.69
C LEU A 24 5.39 7.75 1.30
N TYR A 25 5.09 8.07 2.56
CA TYR A 25 5.70 9.20 3.26
C TYR A 25 7.20 9.04 3.51
N THR A 26 7.68 7.80 3.61
CA THR A 26 9.10 7.48 3.78
C THR A 26 9.79 7.10 2.47
N LEU A 27 9.12 7.24 1.32
CA LEU A 27 9.69 6.88 0.03
C LEU A 27 10.73 7.93 -0.37
N LEU A 28 12.00 7.52 -0.38
CA LEU A 28 13.12 8.35 -0.80
C LEU A 28 13.83 7.70 -1.99
N MET A 29 14.38 8.54 -2.86
CA MET A 29 15.24 8.11 -3.95
C MET A 29 16.68 7.99 -3.44
N TYR A 30 17.32 6.85 -3.66
CA TYR A 30 18.72 6.62 -3.31
C TYR A 30 19.61 6.96 -4.50
N GLU A 31 20.84 7.45 -4.26
CA GLU A 31 21.77 7.89 -5.33
C GLU A 31 22.07 6.79 -6.37
N ASN A 32 22.04 5.52 -5.96
CA ASN A 32 22.32 4.38 -6.85
C ASN A 32 21.05 3.80 -7.52
N MET A 33 19.89 4.43 -7.31
CA MET A 33 18.61 3.99 -7.87
C MET A 33 18.30 4.77 -9.14
N SER A 34 17.84 4.08 -10.19
CA SER A 34 17.37 4.78 -11.38
C SER A 34 16.03 5.50 -11.09
N VAL A 35 15.80 6.63 -11.76
CA VAL A 35 14.52 7.34 -11.67
C VAL A 35 13.35 6.42 -12.06
N ARG A 36 13.57 5.53 -13.03
CA ARG A 36 12.55 4.57 -13.46
C ARG A 36 12.19 3.60 -12.34
N ASP A 37 13.18 3.04 -11.64
CA ASP A 37 12.93 2.10 -10.54
C ASP A 37 12.25 2.79 -9.35
N HIS A 38 12.61 4.04 -9.08
CA HIS A 38 11.94 4.85 -8.06
C HIS A 38 10.47 5.10 -8.41
N LEU A 39 10.18 5.48 -9.66
CA LEU A 39 8.83 5.68 -10.16
C LEU A 39 8.01 4.39 -10.18
N ASP A 40 8.63 3.24 -10.49
CA ASP A 40 7.97 1.94 -10.42
C ASP A 40 7.55 1.62 -8.98
N ASN A 41 8.45 1.82 -8.01
CA ASN A 41 8.16 1.61 -6.59
C ASN A 41 7.05 2.54 -6.07
N PHE A 42 7.06 3.81 -6.50
CA PHE A 42 5.96 4.74 -6.25
C PHE A 42 4.64 4.24 -6.84
N ASN A 43 4.63 3.84 -8.11
CA ASN A 43 3.43 3.35 -8.80
C ASN A 43 2.84 2.11 -8.13
N GLN A 44 3.69 1.18 -7.67
CA GLN A 44 3.25 0.01 -6.92
C GLN A 44 2.53 0.38 -5.61
N ILE A 45 3.08 1.34 -4.84
CA ILE A 45 2.47 1.81 -3.59
C ILE A 45 1.10 2.45 -3.87
N ILE A 46 1.02 3.31 -4.89
CA ILE A 46 -0.23 3.96 -5.30
C ILE A 46 -1.27 2.95 -5.76
N LEU A 47 -0.89 1.97 -6.58
CA LEU A 47 -1.78 0.92 -7.07
C LEU A 47 -2.41 0.14 -5.90
N ILE A 48 -1.60 -0.27 -4.92
CA ILE A 48 -2.10 -1.00 -3.74
C ILE A 48 -3.07 -0.12 -2.94
N ILE A 49 -2.77 1.16 -2.73
CA ILE A 49 -3.66 2.10 -2.04
C ILE A 49 -5.00 2.25 -2.77
N CYS A 50 -4.98 2.34 -4.11
CA CYS A 50 -6.18 2.42 -4.94
C CYS A 50 -7.03 1.16 -4.84
N ILE A 51 -6.43 -0.04 -4.96
CA ILE A 51 -7.14 -1.33 -4.84
C ILE A 51 -7.81 -1.46 -3.46
N LEU A 52 -7.10 -1.08 -2.39
CA LEU A 52 -7.65 -1.09 -1.03
C LEU A 52 -8.74 -0.04 -0.82
N SER A 53 -8.79 1.00 -1.65
CA SER A 53 -9.83 2.04 -1.58
C SER A 53 -11.07 1.68 -2.40
N SER A 54 -10.94 0.85 -3.44
CA SER A 54 -12.05 0.35 -4.26
C SER A 54 -12.86 -0.79 -3.63
N HIS A 55 -12.32 -1.49 -2.63
CA HIS A 55 -13.01 -2.56 -1.89
C HIS A 55 -13.90 -2.05 -0.74
N LYS A 56 -14.46 -0.85 -0.86
CA LYS A 56 -15.22 -0.17 0.19
C LYS A 56 -16.68 0.02 -0.19
#